data_AF-A0A172Q4M1-F1
#
_entry.id   AF-A0A172Q4M1-F1
#
_cell.length_a   1.000
_cell.length_b   1.000
_cell.length_c   1.000
_cell.angle_alpha   90.00
_cell.angle_beta   90.00
_cell.angle_gamma   90.00
#
_symmetry.space_group_name_H-M   'P 1'
#
loop_
_entity.id
_entity.type
_entity.pdbx_description
1 polymer ?
#
loop_
_entity_poly.entity_id
_entity_poly.type
_entity_poly.pdbx_seq_one_letter_code
_entity_poly.pdbx_strand_id
1 'polypeptide(L)'
;SMGETKEADGKYFNSGNKFSKDRFLPVGPLHPETEQLLDISGEKTKPISDHTAYPEPHDGIIVRRDVVKTRQIYNMDDFPNAV
;
A
#
# COMPACT_ATOMS: atom_id res chain seq x y z
N SER A 1 -9.27 -5.48 2.39
CA SER A 1 -8.78 -5.08 1.05
C SER A 1 -9.97 -4.80 0.15
N MET A 2 -9.77 -4.24 -1.05
CA MET A 2 -10.87 -3.82 -1.94
C MET A 2 -11.88 -2.84 -1.30
N GLY A 3 -11.45 -2.10 -0.26
CA GLY A 3 -12.34 -1.41 0.67
C GLY A 3 -13.19 -0.29 0.08
N GLU A 4 -12.72 0.34 -1.00
CA GLU A 4 -13.42 1.42 -1.71
C GLU A 4 -14.25 0.91 -2.89
N THR A 5 -14.63 -0.37 -2.86
CA THR A 5 -15.42 -1.01 -3.92
C THR A 5 -16.60 -1.78 -3.33
N LYS A 6 -17.53 -2.21 -4.18
CA LYS A 6 -18.61 -3.13 -3.79
C LYS A 6 -18.11 -4.54 -3.45
N GLU A 7 -16.84 -4.83 -3.71
CA GLU A 7 -16.20 -6.14 -3.52
C GLU A 7 -15.25 -6.14 -2.31
N ALA A 8 -15.50 -5.26 -1.33
CA ALA A 8 -14.75 -5.23 -0.08
C ALA A 8 -14.75 -6.61 0.59
N ASP A 9 -13.55 -7.15 0.85
CA ASP A 9 -13.37 -8.55 1.27
C ASP A 9 -13.13 -8.74 2.77
N GLY A 10 -12.93 -7.64 3.51
CA GLY A 10 -12.66 -7.67 4.95
C GLY A 10 -11.40 -8.43 5.35
N LYS A 11 -10.40 -8.62 4.46
CA LYS A 11 -9.19 -9.40 4.78
C LYS A 11 -8.07 -8.57 5.41
N TYR A 12 -7.66 -7.52 4.70
CA TYR A 12 -6.54 -6.67 5.12
C TYR A 12 -6.93 -5.20 5.27
N PHE A 13 -6.35 -4.54 6.25
CA PHE A 13 -6.40 -3.09 6.44
C PHE A 13 -4.95 -2.56 6.56
N ASN A 14 -4.64 -1.48 5.85
CA ASN A 14 -3.37 -0.79 5.98
C ASN A 14 -3.58 0.54 6.74
N SER A 15 -2.80 0.76 7.79
CA SER A 15 -2.81 1.99 8.58
C SER A 15 -1.51 2.77 8.36
N GLY A 16 -1.62 3.92 7.67
CA GLY A 16 -0.51 4.86 7.48
C GLY A 16 -0.33 5.78 8.70
N ASN A 17 0.73 5.55 9.48
CA ASN A 17 1.04 6.31 10.69
C ASN A 17 2.17 7.33 10.46
N LYS A 18 1.94 8.57 10.90
CA LYS A 18 2.82 9.73 10.64
C LYS A 18 4.10 9.80 11.49
N PHE A 19 4.24 8.94 12.50
CA PHE A 19 5.40 8.94 13.39
C PHE A 19 5.81 7.51 13.70
N SER A 20 6.96 7.09 13.16
CA SER A 20 7.49 5.73 13.37
C SER A 20 8.22 5.54 14.70
N LYS A 21 8.74 6.60 15.32
CA LYS A 21 9.40 6.55 16.64
C LYS A 21 10.41 5.39 16.76
N ASP A 22 10.15 4.46 17.67
CA ASP A 22 10.98 3.32 18.05
C ASP A 22 10.65 2.03 17.29
N ARG A 23 9.81 2.09 16.24
CA ARG A 23 9.43 0.91 15.45
C ARG A 23 10.56 0.38 14.57
N PHE A 24 11.55 1.22 14.24
CA PHE A 24 12.65 0.90 13.34
C PHE A 24 14.00 1.32 13.94
N LEU A 25 15.10 0.87 13.30
CA LEU A 25 16.44 1.34 13.65
C LEU A 25 16.55 2.86 13.44
N PRO A 26 17.27 3.58 14.32
CA PRO A 26 17.42 5.03 14.20
C PRO A 26 18.22 5.41 12.95
N VAL A 27 17.73 6.39 12.19
CA VAL A 27 18.33 6.82 10.90
C VAL A 27 18.67 8.31 10.84
N GLY A 28 18.72 8.98 12.00
CA GLY A 28 19.00 10.42 12.11
C GLY A 28 17.75 11.24 12.44
N PRO A 29 17.78 12.56 12.25
CA PRO A 29 16.70 13.45 12.69
C PRO A 29 15.37 13.23 11.96
N LEU A 30 15.41 12.89 10.67
CA LEU A 30 14.23 12.59 9.86
C LEU A 30 13.98 11.07 9.86
N HIS A 31 12.89 10.66 10.49
CA HIS A 31 12.46 9.26 10.50
C HIS A 31 11.45 9.02 9.38
N PRO A 32 11.33 7.78 8.86
CA PRO A 32 10.26 7.43 7.93
C PRO A 32 8.90 7.33 8.64
N GLU A 33 7.82 7.31 7.88
CA GLU A 33 6.50 6.91 8.37
C GLU A 33 6.41 5.39 8.55
N THR A 34 5.32 4.92 9.18
CA THR A 34 5.04 3.50 9.37
C THR A 34 3.72 3.13 8.70
N GLU A 35 3.79 2.27 7.69
CA GLU A 35 2.63 1.58 7.11
C GLU A 35 2.46 0.24 7.82
N GLN A 36 1.34 0.06 8.53
CA GLN A 36 1.05 -1.15 9.29
C GLN A 36 -0.02 -1.99 8.59
N LEU A 37 0.35 -3.21 8.21
CA LEU A 37 -0.59 -4.18 7.66
C LEU A 37 -1.25 -4.97 8.79
N LEU A 38 -2.58 -4.91 8.82
CA LEU A 38 -3.42 -5.54 9.82
C LEU A 38 -4.30 -6.63 9.15
N ASP A 39 -4.34 -7.82 9.75
CA ASP A 39 -5.32 -8.86 9.43
C ASP A 39 -6.63 -8.54 10.16
N ILE A 40 -7.69 -8.35 9.39
CA ILE A 40 -9.04 -8.08 9.89
C ILE A 40 -10.04 -9.18 9.51
N SER A 41 -9.55 -10.35 9.06
CA SER A 41 -10.39 -11.47 8.61
C SER A 41 -11.09 -12.24 9.73
N GLY A 42 -10.62 -12.10 10.98
CA GLY A 42 -11.19 -12.74 12.16
C GLY A 42 -11.89 -11.77 13.11
N GLU A 43 -12.36 -12.28 14.26
CA GLU A 43 -13.05 -11.45 15.27
C GLU A 43 -12.17 -10.37 15.90
N LYS A 44 -10.84 -10.57 15.89
CA LYS A 44 -9.86 -9.63 16.44
C LYS A 44 -8.85 -9.24 15.39
N THR A 45 -8.64 -7.94 15.24
CA THR A 45 -7.57 -7.38 14.41
C THR A 45 -6.20 -7.83 14.91
N LYS A 46 -5.32 -8.25 13.99
CA LYS A 46 -3.95 -8.67 14.32
C LYS A 46 -2.94 -7.89 13.48
N PRO A 47 -1.92 -7.25 14.08
CA PRO A 47 -0.81 -6.71 13.32
C PRO A 47 0.00 -7.83 12.70
N ILE A 48 0.25 -7.73 11.39
CA ILE A 48 1.04 -8.70 10.63
C ILE A 48 2.44 -8.14 10.36
N SER A 49 2.53 -6.86 10.02
CA SER A 49 3.79 -6.26 9.62
C SER A 49 3.79 -4.73 9.72
N ASP A 50 4.97 -4.19 10.02
CA ASP A 50 5.29 -2.78 9.95
C ASP A 50 6.33 -2.58 8.84
N HIS A 51 6.07 -1.65 7.93
CA HIS A 51 7.01 -1.27 6.88
C HIS A 51 7.28 0.24 6.91
N THR A 52 8.50 0.62 6.57
CA THR A 52 8.86 2.03 6.39
C THR A 52 8.18 2.59 5.14
N ALA A 53 7.69 3.82 5.20
CA ALA A 53 7.22 4.55 4.04
C ALA A 53 7.83 5.95 4.00
N TYR A 54 8.07 6.45 2.78
CA TYR A 54 8.67 7.76 2.53
C TYR A 54 8.07 8.36 1.24
N PRO A 55 7.84 9.69 1.14
CA PRO A 55 8.13 10.72 2.14
C PRO A 55 7.04 11.02 3.15
N GLU A 56 5.82 10.52 2.95
CA GLU A 56 4.67 10.53 3.86
C GLU A 56 3.44 10.19 3.00
N PRO A 57 3.17 8.91 2.66
CA PRO A 57 1.96 8.59 1.91
C PRO A 57 0.71 9.09 2.67
N HIS A 58 -0.18 9.76 1.97
CA HIS A 58 -1.39 10.32 2.56
C HIS A 58 -2.56 9.34 2.52
N ASP A 59 -2.60 8.50 1.49
CA ASP A 59 -3.68 7.55 1.26
C ASP A 59 -3.22 6.40 0.35
N GLY A 60 -3.98 5.31 0.32
CA GLY A 60 -3.71 4.16 -0.54
C GLY A 60 -4.86 3.16 -0.61
N ILE A 61 -5.00 2.52 -1.78
CA ILE A 61 -6.00 1.48 -2.02
C ILE A 61 -5.35 0.12 -2.24
N ILE A 62 -6.03 -0.95 -1.82
CA ILE A 62 -5.59 -2.33 -2.06
C ILE A 62 -6.51 -2.97 -3.09
N VAL A 63 -5.96 -3.28 -4.26
CA VAL A 63 -6.68 -3.90 -5.39
C VAL A 63 -6.22 -5.35 -5.58
N ARG A 64 -7.16 -6.27 -5.84
CA ARG A 64 -6.80 -7.66 -6.15
C ARG A 64 -6.02 -7.75 -7.45
N ARG A 65 -5.05 -8.66 -7.48
CA ARG A 65 -4.19 -8.94 -8.64
C ARG A 65 -4.96 -9.23 -9.92
N ASP A 66 -6.11 -9.90 -9.83
CA ASP A 66 -6.88 -10.33 -11.00
C ASP A 66 -7.55 -9.17 -11.74
N VAL A 67 -7.81 -8.05 -11.05
CA VAL A 67 -8.44 -6.84 -11.60
C VAL A 67 -7.49 -6.03 -12.49
N VAL A 68 -6.20 -5.96 -12.12
CA VAL A 68 -5.22 -5.15 -12.86
C VAL A 68 -4.47 -6.02 -13.87
N LYS A 69 -4.60 -5.70 -15.16
CA LYS A 69 -3.80 -6.31 -16.25
C LYS A 69 -2.80 -5.30 -16.78
N THR A 70 -1.53 -5.56 -16.57
CA THR A 70 -0.44 -4.72 -17.10
C THR A 70 0.05 -5.24 -18.44
N ARG A 71 0.54 -4.33 -19.30
CA ARG A 71 1.30 -4.69 -20.50
C ARG A 71 2.79 -4.78 -20.15
N GLN A 72 3.49 -5.76 -20.70
CA GLN A 72 4.94 -5.90 -20.51
C GLN A 72 5.74 -5.04 -21.49
N ILE A 73 5.19 -4.86 -22.70
CA ILE A 73 5.81 -4.13 -23.80
C ILE A 73 4.75 -3.16 -24.34
N TYR A 74 5.15 -1.93 -24.64
CA TYR A 74 4.30 -0.94 -25.29
C TYR A 74 4.27 -1.16 -26.80
N ASN A 75 3.15 -0.83 -27.45
CA ASN A 75 3.14 -0.75 -28.92
C ASN A 75 3.76 0.58 -29.33
N MET A 76 4.42 0.61 -30.49
CA MET A 76 4.96 1.86 -31.01
C MET A 76 3.86 2.90 -31.21
N ASP A 77 2.68 2.45 -31.67
CA ASP A 77 1.49 3.26 -31.92
C ASP A 77 0.86 3.84 -30.64
N ASP A 78 1.23 3.36 -29.44
CA ASP A 78 0.80 3.94 -28.16
C ASP A 78 1.54 5.25 -27.86
N PHE A 79 2.66 5.53 -28.54
CA PHE A 79 3.47 6.70 -28.28
C PHE A 79 2.81 7.96 -28.88
N PRO A 80 2.64 9.05 -28.10
CA PRO A 80 2.00 10.27 -28.60
C PRO A 80 2.66 10.89 -29.85
N ASN A 81 3.91 10.53 -30.15
CA ASN A 81 4.66 10.98 -31.33
C ASN A 81 5.10 9.81 -32.23
N ALA A 82 4.32 8.74 -32.32
CA ALA A 82 4.61 7.64 -33.24
C ALA A 82 4.66 8.16 -34.70
N VAL A 83 5.66 7.71 -35.48
CA VAL A 83 5.90 8.10 -36.89
C VAL A 83 5.73 6.91 -37.80
#